data_AF-R6DQ72-F1
#
_entry.id   AF-R6DQ72-F1
#
_cell.length_a   1.000
_cell.length_b   1.000
_cell.length_c   1.000
_cell.angle_alpha   90.00
_cell.angle_beta   90.00
_cell.angle_gamma   90.00
#
_symmetry.space_group_name_H-M   'P 1'
#
loop_
_entity.id
_entity.type
_entity.pdbx_description
1 polymer ?
#
loop_
_entity_poly.entity_id
_entity_poly.type
_entity_poly.pdbx_seq_one_letter_code
_entity_poly.pdbx_strand_id
1 'polypeptide(L)'
;MNEDQNIEYKQSWRDEYLKWICGFANATGGKIYIGIDDNGQVVGVEDAKKLMEDIPNKIVNFLGIVADVNTMEMFLGKHASKPYNKNIADIFFKAGFIEAWGRGISKIMKGFADAGMELPTFEFSMGGLWVVMKRKVFGEVTPQVSVPVSVPVTAPVIMEILNSKEYVNSFIYLFSEKQECSSREIMEAWGLLSLRYVRLNYITPLLKAGILRLKYPDNPNHPQQRYLLNEIK
;
A
#
# COMPACT_ATOMS: atom_id res chain seq x y z
N MET A 1 6.36 -19.97 25.40
CA MET A 1 5.18 -19.33 24.80
C MET A 1 5.59 -17.90 24.49
N ASN A 2 5.58 -17.51 23.22
CA ASN A 2 5.80 -16.10 22.88
C ASN A 2 4.54 -15.36 23.28
N GLU A 3 4.62 -14.49 24.28
CA GLU A 3 3.59 -13.48 24.49
C GLU A 3 3.54 -12.62 23.23
N ASP A 4 2.36 -12.58 22.61
CA ASP A 4 2.12 -11.77 21.42
C ASP A 4 2.03 -10.31 21.88
N GLN A 5 3.12 -9.54 21.76
CA GLN A 5 3.26 -8.20 22.35
C GLN A 5 2.20 -7.19 21.88
N ASN A 6 1.43 -7.53 20.85
CA ASN A 6 0.44 -6.69 20.21
C ASN A 6 -1.02 -7.15 20.47
N ILE A 7 -1.24 -8.12 21.36
CA ILE A 7 -2.60 -8.60 21.72
C ILE A 7 -2.80 -8.59 23.22
N GLU A 8 -3.90 -7.98 23.65
CA GLU A 8 -4.32 -7.97 25.06
C GLU A 8 -5.73 -8.56 25.23
N TYR A 9 -5.89 -9.44 26.21
CA TYR A 9 -7.16 -10.09 26.55
C TYR A 9 -7.70 -9.54 27.86
N LYS A 10 -8.97 -9.13 27.89
CA LYS A 10 -9.65 -8.64 29.10
C LYS A 10 -11.05 -9.20 29.20
N GLN A 11 -11.46 -9.56 30.41
CA GLN A 11 -12.81 -10.05 30.66
C GLN A 11 -13.87 -8.97 30.47
N SER A 12 -13.63 -7.74 30.93
CA SER A 12 -14.56 -6.63 30.84
C SER A 12 -13.85 -5.31 30.59
N TRP A 13 -14.53 -4.34 29.99
CA TRP A 13 -13.93 -3.02 29.71
C TRP A 13 -13.70 -2.23 31.00
N ARG A 14 -12.54 -1.57 31.08
CA ARG A 14 -12.23 -0.55 32.10
C ARG A 14 -11.55 0.63 31.42
N ASP A 15 -11.88 1.84 31.84
CA ASP A 15 -11.34 3.06 31.22
C ASP A 15 -9.82 3.18 31.38
N GLU A 16 -9.23 2.51 32.38
CA GLU A 16 -7.77 2.41 32.53
C GLU A 16 -7.08 1.77 31.31
N TYR A 17 -7.80 1.03 30.46
CA TYR A 17 -7.28 0.38 29.26
C TYR A 17 -6.95 1.36 28.14
N LEU A 18 -7.41 2.61 28.24
CA LEU A 18 -6.98 3.70 27.36
C LEU A 18 -5.45 3.86 27.37
N LYS A 19 -4.77 3.53 28.47
CA LYS A 19 -3.29 3.55 28.54
C LYS A 19 -2.64 2.53 27.59
N TRP A 20 -3.26 1.37 27.40
CA TRP A 20 -2.78 0.35 26.47
C TRP A 20 -3.04 0.75 25.03
N ILE A 21 -4.19 1.37 24.75
CA ILE A 21 -4.49 1.95 23.44
C ILE A 21 -3.44 3.02 23.09
N CYS A 22 -3.10 3.89 24.05
CA CYS A 22 -2.01 4.86 23.89
C CYS A 22 -0.66 4.17 23.63
N GLY A 23 -0.33 3.11 24.37
CA GLY A 23 0.88 2.31 24.15
C GLY A 23 0.93 1.72 22.73
N PHE A 24 -0.15 1.08 22.27
CA PHE A 24 -0.24 0.51 20.94
C PHE A 24 -0.18 1.55 19.83
N ALA A 25 -0.84 2.69 20.01
CA ALA A 25 -0.82 3.79 19.04
C ALA A 25 0.58 4.37 18.84
N ASN A 26 1.43 4.33 19.87
CA ASN A 26 2.82 4.80 19.82
C ASN A 26 3.84 3.71 19.43
N ALA A 27 3.37 2.48 19.19
CA ALA A 27 4.21 1.33 18.85
C ALA A 27 3.83 0.77 17.46
N THR A 28 3.86 -0.56 17.29
CA THR A 28 3.51 -1.22 16.02
C THR A 28 2.01 -1.45 15.82
N GLY A 29 1.17 -0.85 16.68
CA GLY A 29 -0.26 -1.14 16.77
C GLY A 29 -0.55 -2.31 17.71
N GLY A 30 -1.83 -2.65 17.85
CA GLY A 30 -2.26 -3.76 18.70
C GLY A 30 -3.77 -3.94 18.74
N LYS A 31 -4.21 -5.01 19.40
CA LYS A 31 -5.62 -5.35 19.57
C LYS A 31 -5.91 -5.61 21.04
N ILE A 32 -7.05 -5.12 21.50
CA ILE A 32 -7.60 -5.48 22.81
C ILE A 32 -8.89 -6.27 22.57
N TYR A 33 -8.93 -7.52 23.01
CA TYR A 33 -10.13 -8.34 23.02
C TYR A 33 -10.81 -8.21 24.38
N ILE A 34 -12.06 -7.75 24.37
CA ILE A 34 -12.91 -7.65 25.57
C ILE A 34 -13.91 -8.82 25.57
N GLY A 35 -14.12 -9.43 26.73
CA GLY A 35 -14.97 -10.60 26.92
C GLY A 35 -14.21 -11.92 26.88
N ILE A 36 -12.91 -11.90 27.18
CA ILE A 36 -12.06 -13.10 27.29
C ILE A 36 -11.44 -13.13 28.69
N ASP A 37 -11.62 -14.23 29.43
CA ASP A 37 -11.07 -14.39 30.77
C ASP A 37 -9.56 -14.70 30.73
N ASP A 38 -8.91 -14.74 31.91
CA ASP A 38 -7.48 -15.01 32.03
C ASP A 38 -7.08 -16.43 31.57
N ASN A 39 -8.05 -17.33 31.40
CA ASN A 39 -7.85 -18.67 30.85
C ASN A 39 -8.03 -18.72 29.33
N GLY A 40 -8.30 -17.59 28.68
CA GLY A 40 -8.56 -17.49 27.25
C GLY A 40 -9.98 -17.92 26.84
N GLN A 41 -10.90 -18.10 27.78
CA GLN A 41 -12.29 -18.48 27.50
C GLN A 41 -13.13 -17.25 27.17
N VAL A 42 -13.98 -17.38 26.14
CA VAL A 42 -14.91 -16.32 25.74
C VAL A 42 -16.07 -16.29 26.74
N VAL A 43 -16.06 -15.30 27.61
CA VAL A 43 -17.10 -15.03 28.62
C VAL A 43 -18.12 -13.98 28.15
N GLY A 44 -17.82 -13.29 27.05
CA GLY A 44 -18.68 -12.28 26.46
C GLY A 44 -18.63 -10.94 27.19
N VAL A 45 -19.43 -9.98 26.73
CA VAL A 45 -19.51 -8.64 27.32
C VAL A 45 -20.95 -8.28 27.63
N GLU A 46 -21.17 -7.63 28.77
CA GLU A 46 -22.46 -7.04 29.09
C GLU A 46 -22.69 -5.77 28.26
N ASP A 47 -23.91 -5.61 27.74
CA ASP A 47 -24.33 -4.43 26.95
C ASP A 47 -23.34 -4.00 25.86
N ALA A 48 -23.02 -4.93 24.95
CA ALA A 48 -22.12 -4.70 23.82
C ALA A 48 -22.49 -3.45 23.00
N LYS A 49 -23.79 -3.14 22.90
CA LYS A 49 -24.29 -1.97 22.14
C LYS A 49 -23.81 -0.67 22.77
N LYS A 50 -23.92 -0.54 24.10
CA LYS A 50 -23.43 0.62 24.82
C LYS A 50 -21.91 0.73 24.72
N LEU A 51 -21.18 -0.38 24.86
CA LEU A 51 -19.71 -0.37 24.74
C LEU A 51 -19.25 0.07 23.34
N MET A 52 -19.96 -0.36 22.29
CA MET A 52 -19.71 0.07 20.91
C MET A 52 -19.95 1.57 20.67
N GLU A 53 -20.71 2.24 21.53
CA GLU A 53 -20.91 3.69 21.50
C GLU A 53 -19.91 4.42 22.42
N ASP A 54 -19.73 3.93 23.64
CA ASP A 54 -18.92 4.57 24.67
C ASP A 54 -17.42 4.49 24.36
N ILE A 55 -16.90 3.33 23.94
CA ILE A 55 -15.46 3.12 23.77
C ILE A 55 -14.88 4.02 22.68
N PRO A 56 -15.43 4.10 21.45
CA PRO A 56 -14.92 5.03 20.43
C PRO A 56 -14.92 6.48 20.91
N ASN A 57 -16.01 6.91 21.55
CA ASN A 57 -16.14 8.27 22.07
C ASN A 57 -15.08 8.57 23.14
N LYS A 58 -14.82 7.64 24.06
CA LYS A 58 -13.77 7.79 25.08
C LYS A 58 -12.38 7.85 24.45
N ILE A 59 -12.08 7.00 23.47
CA ILE A 59 -10.79 7.02 22.78
C ILE A 59 -10.56 8.37 22.11
N VAL A 60 -11.56 8.90 21.40
CA VAL A 60 -11.46 10.23 20.76
C VAL A 60 -11.30 11.34 21.80
N ASN A 61 -12.13 11.36 22.83
CA ASN A 61 -12.14 12.45 23.81
C ASN A 61 -10.89 12.49 24.71
N PHE A 62 -10.37 11.33 25.11
CA PHE A 62 -9.24 11.26 26.03
C PHE A 62 -7.88 11.17 25.34
N LEU A 63 -7.82 10.56 24.15
CA LEU A 63 -6.55 10.29 23.46
C LEU A 63 -6.40 11.08 22.14
N GLY A 64 -7.48 11.67 21.61
CA GLY A 64 -7.44 12.42 20.35
C GLY A 64 -7.19 11.55 19.11
N ILE A 65 -7.36 10.23 19.22
CA ILE A 65 -7.16 9.27 18.14
C ILE A 65 -8.47 8.55 17.80
N VAL A 66 -8.54 7.97 16.59
CA VAL A 66 -9.66 7.13 16.16
C VAL A 66 -9.18 5.69 16.16
N ALA A 67 -9.94 4.80 16.81
CA ALA A 67 -9.68 3.37 16.84
C ALA A 67 -10.92 2.59 16.42
N ASP A 68 -10.72 1.51 15.69
CA ASP A 68 -11.79 0.60 15.30
C ASP A 68 -12.25 -0.24 16.51
N VAL A 69 -13.53 -0.13 16.84
CA VAL A 69 -14.20 -0.94 17.87
C VAL A 69 -15.30 -1.73 17.19
N ASN A 70 -15.23 -3.05 17.25
CA ASN A 70 -16.15 -3.96 16.56
C ASN A 70 -16.47 -5.17 17.44
N THR A 71 -17.66 -5.76 17.26
CA THR A 71 -17.98 -7.07 17.83
C THR A 71 -17.40 -8.19 16.96
N MET A 72 -17.07 -9.34 17.55
CA MET A 72 -16.55 -10.49 16.77
C MET A 72 -17.60 -11.04 15.79
N GLU A 73 -18.90 -10.95 16.10
CA GLU A 73 -19.96 -11.22 15.13
C GLU A 73 -19.84 -10.30 13.90
N MET A 74 -19.55 -9.01 14.10
CA MET A 74 -19.31 -8.01 13.05
C MET A 74 -18.01 -8.26 12.25
N PHE A 75 -17.18 -9.21 12.68
CA PHE A 75 -15.99 -9.64 11.93
C PHE A 75 -16.25 -10.92 11.12
N LEU A 76 -17.15 -11.81 11.59
CA LEU A 76 -17.35 -13.15 11.04
C LEU A 76 -18.68 -13.36 10.26
N GLY A 77 -19.65 -12.44 10.36
CA GLY A 77 -20.95 -12.53 9.68
C GLY A 77 -21.04 -11.90 8.27
N LYS A 78 -22.14 -12.16 7.56
CA LYS A 78 -22.56 -11.38 6.38
C LYS A 78 -23.11 -10.02 6.84
N HIS A 79 -22.27 -9.00 6.87
CA HIS A 79 -22.74 -7.67 7.27
C HIS A 79 -23.41 -6.97 6.11
N ALA A 80 -24.61 -6.46 6.34
CA ALA A 80 -25.11 -5.33 5.59
C ALA A 80 -24.15 -4.17 5.86
N SER A 81 -23.13 -3.98 5.01
CA SER A 81 -22.16 -2.91 5.20
C SER A 81 -22.91 -1.60 5.40
N LYS A 82 -22.69 -0.96 6.55
CA LYS A 82 -23.15 0.40 6.78
C LYS A 82 -21.99 1.32 6.43
N PRO A 83 -22.20 2.32 5.56
CA PRO A 83 -21.15 3.27 5.23
C PRO A 83 -20.74 4.06 6.49
N TYR A 84 -19.45 4.04 6.81
CA TYR A 84 -18.88 4.82 7.92
C TYR A 84 -19.14 6.32 7.76
N ASN A 85 -18.90 6.86 6.56
CA ASN A 85 -19.25 8.23 6.22
C ASN A 85 -20.41 8.23 5.23
N LYS A 86 -21.63 8.48 5.73
CA LYS A 86 -22.85 8.49 4.93
C LYS A 86 -22.83 9.53 3.81
N ASN A 87 -22.24 10.70 4.03
CA ASN A 87 -22.22 11.78 3.05
C ASN A 87 -21.34 11.42 1.85
N ILE A 88 -20.13 10.90 2.11
CA ILE A 88 -19.24 10.40 1.05
C ILE A 88 -19.93 9.27 0.29
N ALA A 89 -20.49 8.31 1.02
CA ALA A 89 -21.15 7.15 0.45
C ALA A 89 -22.34 7.54 -0.46
N ASP A 90 -23.17 8.50 -0.02
CA ASP A 90 -24.31 9.00 -0.78
C ASP A 90 -23.87 9.71 -2.08
N ILE A 91 -22.77 10.47 -2.07
CA ILE A 91 -22.20 11.06 -3.29
C ILE A 91 -21.81 9.98 -4.29
N PHE A 92 -21.08 8.94 -3.86
CA PHE A 92 -20.66 7.85 -4.76
C PHE A 92 -21.84 7.00 -5.25
N PHE A 93 -22.88 6.83 -4.44
CA PHE A 93 -24.11 6.17 -4.84
C PHE A 93 -24.85 6.99 -5.92
N LYS A 94 -25.06 8.28 -5.68
CA LYS A 94 -25.73 9.20 -6.62
C LYS A 94 -24.94 9.39 -7.92
N ALA A 95 -23.62 9.35 -7.85
CA ALA A 95 -22.74 9.38 -9.02
C ALA A 95 -22.70 8.06 -9.81
N GLY A 96 -23.37 6.99 -9.34
CA GLY A 96 -23.43 5.70 -10.02
C GLY A 96 -22.18 4.82 -9.84
N PHE A 97 -21.22 5.23 -9.02
CA PHE A 97 -20.02 4.43 -8.74
C PHE A 97 -20.28 3.24 -7.80
N ILE A 98 -21.37 3.28 -7.03
CA ILE A 98 -21.75 2.22 -6.08
C ILE A 98 -23.25 1.90 -6.25
N GLU A 99 -23.57 0.64 -6.54
CA GLU A 99 -24.95 0.19 -6.79
C GLU A 99 -25.65 -0.37 -5.53
N ALA A 100 -24.88 -0.89 -4.57
CA ALA A 100 -25.36 -1.26 -3.24
C ALA A 100 -24.23 -1.50 -2.25
N TRP A 101 -24.57 -1.41 -0.96
CA TRP A 101 -23.66 -1.63 0.15
C TRP A 101 -23.24 -3.10 0.29
N GLY A 102 -21.99 -3.32 0.66
CA GLY A 102 -21.48 -4.62 1.11
C GLY A 102 -21.31 -5.69 0.04
N ARG A 103 -21.52 -5.36 -1.24
CA ARG A 103 -21.24 -6.28 -2.35
C ARG A 103 -19.85 -6.11 -2.96
N GLY A 104 -19.15 -5.01 -2.64
CA GLY A 104 -17.87 -4.66 -3.26
C GLY A 104 -16.81 -5.74 -3.09
N ILE A 105 -16.55 -6.16 -1.85
CA ILE A 105 -15.57 -7.22 -1.55
C ILE A 105 -15.95 -8.52 -2.23
N SER A 106 -17.21 -8.96 -2.13
CA SER A 106 -17.65 -10.19 -2.81
C SER A 106 -17.51 -10.13 -4.33
N LYS A 107 -17.78 -8.98 -4.96
CA LYS A 107 -17.56 -8.77 -6.41
C LYS A 107 -16.07 -8.87 -6.76
N ILE A 108 -15.19 -8.27 -5.96
CA ILE A 108 -13.74 -8.35 -6.15
C ILE A 108 -13.28 -9.81 -6.04
N MET A 109 -13.61 -10.49 -4.94
CA MET A 109 -13.22 -11.88 -4.70
C MET A 109 -13.73 -12.81 -5.81
N LYS A 110 -15.00 -12.65 -6.22
CA LYS A 110 -15.58 -13.40 -7.33
C LYS A 110 -14.84 -13.11 -8.65
N GLY A 111 -14.53 -11.86 -8.95
CA GLY A 111 -13.79 -11.50 -10.17
C GLY A 111 -12.41 -12.15 -10.24
N PHE A 112 -11.68 -12.21 -9.12
CA PHE A 112 -10.40 -12.93 -9.05
C PHE A 112 -10.57 -14.44 -9.21
N ALA A 113 -11.58 -15.03 -8.57
CA ALA A 113 -11.89 -16.45 -8.69
C ALA A 113 -12.28 -16.84 -10.13
N ASP A 114 -13.19 -16.08 -10.75
CA ASP A 114 -13.66 -16.28 -12.13
C ASP A 114 -12.51 -16.13 -13.14
N ALA A 115 -11.51 -15.28 -12.83
CA ALA A 115 -10.29 -15.11 -13.63
C ALA A 115 -9.19 -16.15 -13.34
N GLY A 116 -9.39 -17.09 -12.41
CA GLY A 116 -8.37 -18.08 -12.02
C GLY A 116 -7.10 -17.46 -11.41
N MET A 117 -7.26 -16.31 -10.77
CA MET A 117 -6.18 -15.58 -10.10
C MET A 117 -6.17 -15.87 -8.60
N GLU A 118 -5.01 -15.68 -7.97
CA GLU A 118 -4.92 -15.77 -6.52
C GLU A 118 -5.74 -14.64 -5.89
N LEU A 119 -6.56 -14.98 -4.90
CA LEU A 119 -7.44 -14.03 -4.23
C LEU A 119 -6.61 -12.93 -3.54
N PRO A 120 -7.10 -11.68 -3.53
CA PRO A 120 -6.42 -10.60 -2.83
C PRO A 120 -6.44 -10.82 -1.32
N THR A 121 -5.37 -10.39 -0.64
CA THR A 121 -5.33 -10.33 0.82
C THR A 121 -5.60 -8.91 1.31
N PHE A 122 -6.22 -8.80 2.48
CA PHE A 122 -6.58 -7.54 3.11
C PHE A 122 -5.80 -7.42 4.41
N GLU A 123 -5.02 -6.34 4.54
CA GLU A 123 -4.20 -6.09 5.73
C GLU A 123 -4.54 -4.72 6.31
N PHE A 124 -4.69 -4.67 7.62
CA PHE A 124 -4.94 -3.42 8.34
C PHE A 124 -3.66 -3.04 9.07
N SER A 125 -3.05 -1.92 8.70
CA SER A 125 -1.80 -1.44 9.30
C SER A 125 -1.79 0.09 9.34
N MET A 126 -1.34 0.65 10.46
CA MET A 126 -1.21 2.10 10.68
C MET A 126 -2.49 2.91 10.34
N GLY A 127 -3.67 2.35 10.65
CA GLY A 127 -4.97 2.98 10.35
C GLY A 127 -5.38 2.97 8.87
N GLY A 128 -4.63 2.30 8.00
CA GLY A 128 -4.93 2.12 6.59
C GLY A 128 -5.39 0.69 6.25
N LEU A 129 -6.20 0.58 5.20
CA LEU A 129 -6.54 -0.70 4.54
C LEU A 129 -5.59 -0.91 3.36
N TRP A 130 -4.80 -1.98 3.42
CA TRP A 130 -3.99 -2.47 2.33
C TRP A 130 -4.73 -3.61 1.63
N VAL A 131 -4.84 -3.53 0.31
CA VAL A 131 -5.37 -4.59 -0.53
C VAL A 131 -4.24 -5.10 -1.40
N VAL A 132 -3.72 -6.28 -1.08
CA VAL A 132 -2.60 -6.88 -1.80
C VAL A 132 -3.16 -7.80 -2.87
N MET A 133 -2.99 -7.40 -4.12
CA MET A 133 -3.36 -8.19 -5.29
C MET A 133 -2.10 -8.81 -5.88
N LYS A 134 -1.98 -10.13 -5.77
CA LYS A 134 -0.85 -10.86 -6.36
C LYS A 134 -1.06 -10.99 -7.86
N ARG A 135 -0.24 -10.26 -8.63
CA ARG A 135 -0.20 -10.41 -10.08
C ARG A 135 0.55 -11.70 -10.41
N LYS A 136 -0.05 -12.60 -11.18
CA LYS A 136 0.72 -13.63 -11.90
C LYS A 136 1.69 -12.88 -12.80
N VAL A 137 2.99 -13.07 -12.58
CA VAL A 137 4.04 -12.55 -13.47
C VAL A 137 3.65 -12.95 -14.89
N PHE A 138 3.46 -11.98 -15.77
CA PHE A 138 3.10 -12.22 -17.17
C PHE A 138 4.33 -12.75 -17.90
N GLY A 139 4.63 -14.03 -17.67
CA GLY A 139 5.89 -14.63 -18.07
C GLY A 139 7.08 -13.97 -17.37
N GLU A 140 8.05 -14.78 -17.00
CA GLU A 140 9.33 -14.41 -17.56
C GLU A 140 9.12 -14.41 -19.08
N VAL A 141 8.90 -13.24 -19.67
CA VAL A 141 9.52 -13.02 -20.96
C VAL A 141 10.99 -13.12 -20.61
N THR A 142 11.55 -14.33 -20.61
CA THR A 142 12.95 -14.50 -20.95
C THR A 142 12.99 -13.80 -22.29
N PRO A 143 13.61 -12.61 -22.40
CA PRO A 143 13.82 -12.08 -23.71
C PRO A 143 14.79 -13.09 -24.30
N GLN A 144 14.28 -14.00 -25.14
CA GLN A 144 15.05 -14.52 -26.28
C GLN A 144 15.19 -13.35 -27.28
N VAL A 145 15.57 -12.18 -26.77
CA VAL A 145 16.28 -11.19 -27.54
C VAL A 145 17.66 -11.78 -27.51
N SER A 146 18.10 -12.30 -28.65
CA SER A 146 19.52 -12.33 -28.97
C SER A 146 20.01 -10.88 -28.91
N VAL A 147 20.21 -10.36 -27.70
CA VAL A 147 20.82 -9.05 -27.50
C VAL A 147 22.27 -9.30 -27.90
N PRO A 148 22.80 -8.65 -28.94
CA PRO A 148 24.24 -8.62 -29.12
C PRO A 148 24.82 -8.10 -27.81
N VAL A 149 25.65 -8.91 -27.18
CA VAL A 149 26.29 -8.58 -25.90
C VAL A 149 27.18 -7.36 -26.15
N SER A 150 26.68 -6.20 -25.75
CA SER A 150 27.48 -5.04 -25.40
C SER A 150 26.78 -4.28 -24.29
N VAL A 151 26.48 -4.97 -23.16
CA VAL A 151 26.16 -4.29 -21.90
C VAL A 151 27.44 -4.22 -21.07
N PRO A 152 28.17 -3.10 -21.10
CA PRO A 152 29.41 -2.96 -20.36
C PRO A 152 29.13 -2.44 -18.94
N VAL A 153 29.73 -3.12 -17.96
CA VAL A 153 30.25 -2.69 -16.64
C VAL A 153 29.35 -1.85 -15.69
N THR A 154 28.12 -1.46 -16.03
CA THR A 154 27.30 -0.50 -15.26
C THR A 154 26.29 -1.10 -14.29
N ALA A 155 26.10 -2.43 -14.26
CA ALA A 155 25.12 -3.07 -13.39
C ALA A 155 25.26 -2.74 -11.89
N PRO A 156 26.46 -2.65 -11.29
CA PRO A 156 26.61 -2.29 -9.88
C PRO A 156 26.19 -0.84 -9.59
N VAL A 157 26.58 0.10 -10.46
CA VAL A 157 26.31 1.54 -10.30
C VAL A 157 24.82 1.85 -10.51
N ILE A 158 24.17 1.18 -11.45
CA ILE A 158 22.72 1.28 -11.67
C ILE A 158 21.96 0.77 -10.45
N MET A 159 22.37 -0.37 -9.89
CA MET A 159 21.78 -0.95 -8.68
C MET A 159 21.93 -0.02 -7.47
N GLU A 160 23.09 0.61 -7.30
CA GLU A 160 23.35 1.56 -6.22
C GLU A 160 22.47 2.82 -6.34
N ILE A 161 22.36 3.39 -7.54
CA ILE A 161 21.59 4.62 -7.76
C ILE A 161 20.08 4.38 -7.64
N LEU A 162 19.58 3.30 -8.25
CA LEU A 162 18.14 3.03 -8.27
C LEU A 162 17.66 2.38 -6.97
N ASN A 163 18.54 1.70 -6.24
CA ASN A 163 18.34 1.16 -4.90
C ASN A 163 17.05 0.32 -4.73
N SER A 164 16.54 -0.26 -5.82
CA SER A 164 15.36 -1.12 -5.87
C SER A 164 15.43 -2.00 -7.12
N LYS A 165 15.20 -3.30 -6.94
CA LYS A 165 15.14 -4.24 -8.07
C LYS A 165 13.98 -3.90 -9.00
N GLU A 166 12.85 -3.41 -8.49
CA GLU A 166 11.73 -2.96 -9.32
C GLU A 166 12.12 -1.78 -10.21
N TYR A 167 12.80 -0.75 -9.67
CA TYR A 167 13.22 0.40 -10.46
C TYR A 167 14.29 0.06 -11.49
N VAL A 168 15.21 -0.85 -11.17
CA VAL A 168 16.20 -1.35 -12.13
C VAL A 168 15.52 -2.08 -13.29
N ASN A 169 14.57 -2.97 -13.01
CA ASN A 169 13.82 -3.68 -14.04
C ASN A 169 12.97 -2.72 -14.89
N SER A 170 12.28 -1.78 -14.25
CA SER A 170 11.50 -0.75 -14.93
C SER A 170 12.38 0.15 -15.80
N PHE A 171 13.56 0.54 -15.32
CA PHE A 171 14.55 1.30 -16.08
C PHE A 171 15.00 0.55 -17.34
N ILE A 172 15.40 -0.72 -17.20
CA ILE A 172 15.81 -1.56 -18.33
C ILE A 172 14.68 -1.66 -19.37
N TYR A 173 13.45 -1.91 -18.91
CA TYR A 173 12.27 -2.02 -19.78
C TYR A 173 11.94 -0.71 -20.51
N LEU A 174 11.91 0.42 -19.78
CA LEU A 174 11.59 1.73 -20.37
C LEU A 174 12.54 2.10 -21.51
N PHE A 175 13.83 1.89 -21.30
CA PHE A 175 14.84 2.28 -22.28
C PHE A 175 15.07 1.23 -23.38
N SER A 176 14.66 -0.03 -23.18
CA SER A 176 14.64 -1.02 -24.27
C SER A 176 13.48 -0.81 -25.24
N GLU A 177 12.30 -0.39 -24.77
CA GLU A 177 11.14 -0.15 -25.64
C GLU A 177 11.11 1.24 -26.27
N LYS A 178 11.34 2.30 -25.49
CA LYS A 178 11.09 3.68 -25.94
C LYS A 178 12.30 4.39 -26.53
N GLN A 179 13.52 3.89 -26.32
CA GLN A 179 14.81 4.51 -26.64
C GLN A 179 15.09 5.88 -25.98
N GLU A 180 14.07 6.70 -25.75
CA GLU A 180 14.11 7.98 -25.06
C GLU A 180 12.93 8.13 -24.07
N CYS A 181 13.17 8.75 -22.91
CA CYS A 181 12.15 8.96 -21.89
C CYS A 181 12.21 10.38 -21.31
N SER A 182 11.06 10.95 -20.99
CA SER A 182 10.97 12.21 -20.22
C SER A 182 11.02 11.95 -18.72
N SER A 183 11.31 13.00 -17.92
CA SER A 183 11.23 12.91 -16.45
C SER A 183 9.84 12.45 -15.98
N ARG A 184 8.78 12.85 -16.71
CA ARG A 184 7.40 12.56 -16.37
C ARG A 184 7.03 11.10 -16.63
N GLU A 185 7.47 10.55 -17.75
CA GLU A 185 7.26 9.12 -18.04
C GLU A 185 7.99 8.23 -17.05
N ILE A 186 9.21 8.59 -16.65
CA ILE A 186 9.96 7.87 -15.62
C ILE A 186 9.22 7.93 -14.28
N MET A 187 8.75 9.14 -13.90
CA MET A 187 7.98 9.33 -12.68
C MET A 187 6.70 8.48 -12.66
N GLU A 188 5.92 8.52 -13.75
CA GLU A 188 4.67 7.78 -13.89
C GLU A 188 4.92 6.27 -13.90
N ALA A 189 5.95 5.80 -14.60
CA ALA A 189 6.31 4.38 -14.65
C ALA A 189 6.80 3.84 -13.30
N TRP A 190 7.37 4.68 -12.46
CA TRP A 190 7.83 4.31 -11.11
C TRP A 190 6.80 4.59 -10.01
N GLY A 191 5.61 5.09 -10.36
CA GLY A 191 4.55 5.41 -9.39
C GLY A 191 4.92 6.54 -8.42
N LEU A 192 5.87 7.39 -8.80
CA LEU A 192 6.33 8.50 -7.97
C LEU A 192 5.47 9.75 -8.20
N LEU A 193 5.32 10.59 -7.19
CA LEU A 193 4.42 11.77 -7.24
C LEU A 193 5.13 13.10 -7.48
N SER A 194 6.47 13.11 -7.49
CA SER A 194 7.27 14.34 -7.54
C SER A 194 8.34 14.30 -8.62
N LEU A 195 8.17 15.12 -9.67
CA LEU A 195 9.17 15.33 -10.71
C LEU A 195 10.49 15.84 -10.14
N ARG A 196 10.44 16.71 -9.12
CA ARG A 196 11.64 17.21 -8.45
C ARG A 196 12.39 16.07 -7.74
N TYR A 197 11.66 15.19 -7.06
CA TYR A 197 12.25 14.03 -6.39
C TYR A 197 12.90 13.08 -7.40
N VAL A 198 12.21 12.76 -8.50
CA VAL A 198 12.73 11.89 -9.56
C VAL A 198 14.01 12.45 -10.19
N ARG A 199 14.00 13.76 -10.48
CA ARG A 199 15.16 14.44 -11.07
C ARG A 199 16.36 14.41 -10.12
N LEU A 200 16.17 14.80 -8.86
CA LEU A 200 17.27 14.93 -7.91
C LEU A 200 17.87 13.59 -7.48
N ASN A 201 17.04 12.57 -7.25
CA ASN A 201 17.49 11.31 -6.64
C ASN A 201 17.85 10.23 -7.65
N TYR A 202 17.36 10.30 -8.90
CA TYR A 202 17.62 9.25 -9.89
C TYR A 202 18.23 9.81 -11.17
N ILE A 203 17.56 10.75 -11.84
CA ILE A 203 18.01 11.22 -13.15
C ILE A 203 19.36 11.96 -13.06
N THR A 204 19.51 12.88 -12.11
CA THR A 204 20.77 13.63 -11.93
C THR A 204 21.94 12.69 -11.59
N PRO A 205 21.82 11.73 -10.66
CA PRO A 205 22.85 10.71 -10.46
C PRO A 205 23.16 9.88 -11.71
N LEU A 206 22.15 9.42 -12.46
CA LEU A 206 22.34 8.65 -13.69
C LEU A 206 23.04 9.45 -14.81
N LEU A 207 22.76 10.76 -14.91
CA LEU A 207 23.48 11.67 -15.81
C LEU A 207 24.94 11.85 -15.38
N LYS A 208 25.19 12.06 -14.08
CA LYS A 208 26.54 12.21 -13.54
C LYS A 208 27.38 10.94 -13.71
N ALA A 209 26.76 9.78 -13.55
CA ALA A 209 27.37 8.48 -13.79
C ALA A 209 27.57 8.16 -15.28
N GLY A 210 27.11 9.03 -16.19
CA GLY A 210 27.23 8.82 -17.63
C GLY A 210 26.36 7.71 -18.20
N ILE A 211 25.38 7.21 -17.42
CA ILE A 211 24.43 6.17 -17.82
C ILE A 211 23.37 6.77 -18.75
N LEU A 212 22.90 7.98 -18.40
CA LEU A 212 21.99 8.76 -19.23
C LEU A 212 22.71 9.94 -19.90
N ARG A 213 22.19 10.37 -21.04
CA ARG A 213 22.53 11.64 -21.70
C ARG A 213 21.27 12.44 -22.01
N LEU A 214 21.43 13.77 -22.07
CA LEU A 214 20.38 14.69 -22.50
C LEU A 214 20.19 14.59 -24.02
N LYS A 215 18.94 14.64 -24.48
CA LYS A 215 18.61 14.76 -25.92
C LYS A 215 19.11 16.08 -26.49
N TYR A 216 18.95 17.16 -25.72
CA TYR A 216 19.42 18.50 -26.05
C TYR A 216 20.46 18.93 -25.01
N PRO A 217 21.75 18.55 -25.18
CA PRO A 217 22.80 18.83 -24.20
C PRO A 217 23.10 20.33 -24.07
N ASP A 218 23.07 21.07 -25.18
CA ASP A 218 23.35 22.52 -25.21
C ASP A 218 22.23 23.37 -24.59
N ASN A 219 21.04 22.77 -24.40
CA ASN A 219 19.91 23.42 -23.75
C ASN A 219 19.23 22.47 -22.74
N PRO A 220 19.76 22.35 -21.51
CA PRO A 220 19.23 21.46 -20.48
C PRO A 220 17.75 21.72 -20.11
N ASN A 221 17.26 22.95 -20.31
CA ASN A 221 15.89 23.36 -20.01
C ASN A 221 14.97 23.33 -21.24
N HIS A 222 15.37 22.69 -22.34
CA HIS A 222 14.55 22.56 -23.54
C HIS A 222 13.17 21.97 -23.20
N PRO A 223 12.05 22.52 -23.71
CA PRO A 223 10.70 22.07 -23.35
C PRO A 223 10.41 20.62 -23.76
N GLN A 224 11.10 20.11 -24.77
CA GLN A 224 11.04 18.71 -25.21
C GLN A 224 12.23 17.88 -24.72
N GLN A 225 12.86 18.27 -23.60
CA GLN A 225 14.01 17.54 -23.08
C GLN A 225 13.64 16.08 -22.76
N ARG A 226 14.50 15.16 -23.19
CA ARG A 226 14.40 13.73 -22.90
C ARG A 226 15.77 13.18 -22.54
N TYR A 227 15.75 11.99 -21.95
CA TYR A 227 16.94 11.25 -21.57
C TYR A 227 17.07 10.03 -22.47
N LEU A 228 18.29 9.75 -22.89
CA LEU A 228 18.65 8.58 -23.67
C LEU A 228 19.71 7.79 -22.90
N LEU A 229 19.77 6.48 -23.11
CA LEU A 229 20.95 5.72 -22.70
C LEU A 229 22.16 6.26 -23.46
N ASN A 230 23.27 6.38 -22.74
CA ASN A 230 24.54 6.70 -23.36
C ASN A 230 25.02 5.47 -24.15
N GLU A 231 25.53 5.68 -25.36
CA GLU A 231 26.21 4.61 -26.11
C GLU A 231 27.52 4.34 -25.40
N ILE A 232 27.64 3.15 -24.81
CA ILE A 232 28.85 2.82 -24.09
C ILE A 232 29.85 2.31 -25.11
N LYS A 233 30.99 3.01 -25.22
CA LYS A 233 32.16 2.55 -25.98
C LYS A 233 32.81 1.35 -25.31
#